data_AF-A0A950D9R5-F1
#
_entry.id   AF-A0A950D9R5-F1
#
_cell.length_a   1.000
_cell.length_b   1.000
_cell.length_c   1.000
_cell.angle_alpha   90.00
_cell.angle_beta   90.00
_cell.angle_gamma   90.00
#
_symmetry.space_group_name_H-M   'P 1'
#
loop_
_entity.id
_entity.type
_entity.pdbx_description
1 polymer ?
#
loop_
_entity_poly.entity_id
_entity_poly.type
_entity_poly.pdbx_seq_one_letter_code
_entity_poly.pdbx_strand_id
1 'polypeptide(L)'
;MSDEEVRLRGVGVSAGIGRGTVFIHHPEDEEPPKKKIDSSDVPGEIARFEAALIATRAQILEMQQKIAEAIGAKDASIFDAHLLVVEDHTLIDEVLRTLRRDLWNVEFVFSEVANRYARTLSEIDDPYLRERAFDIHDVTKRIIRNLLGRSGRPLSQMEEPHVIVAHNLTPSDAATLNRQYVLGIATDIGSRTSHTAIMAR
;
A
#
# COMPACT_ATOMS: atom_id res chain seq x y z
N MET A 1 28.92 2.59 -20.61
CA MET A 1 28.44 1.80 -19.45
C MET A 1 29.14 0.46 -19.56
N SER A 2 29.85 0.01 -18.52
CA SER A 2 30.58 -1.26 -18.59
C SER A 2 29.60 -2.42 -18.70
N ASP A 3 29.86 -3.36 -19.61
CA ASP A 3 29.14 -4.64 -19.78
C ASP A 3 29.43 -5.63 -18.64
N GLU A 4 29.72 -5.13 -17.44
CA GLU A 4 30.11 -5.96 -16.31
C GLU A 4 28.86 -6.51 -15.61
N GLU A 5 28.77 -7.84 -15.51
CA GLU A 5 27.66 -8.54 -14.88
C GLU A 5 27.61 -8.20 -13.38
N VAL A 6 26.52 -7.59 -12.92
CA VAL A 6 26.26 -7.33 -11.49
C VAL A 6 25.50 -8.52 -10.89
N ARG A 7 26.06 -9.13 -9.85
CA ARG A 7 25.43 -10.23 -9.11
C ARG A 7 24.99 -9.77 -7.73
N LEU A 8 23.68 -9.82 -7.49
CA LEU A 8 23.07 -9.50 -6.19
C LEU A 8 22.57 -10.80 -5.53
N ARG A 9 22.74 -10.92 -4.21
CA ARG A 9 22.33 -12.11 -3.44
C ARG A 9 21.27 -11.71 -2.41
N GLY A 10 20.11 -12.35 -2.49
CA GLY A 10 18.99 -12.16 -1.55
C GLY A 10 18.57 -13.45 -0.86
N VAL A 11 17.39 -13.43 -0.24
CA VAL A 11 16.76 -14.61 0.39
C VAL A 11 15.77 -15.25 -0.60
N GLY A 12 15.96 -16.53 -0.91
CA GLY A 12 15.02 -17.28 -1.74
C GLY A 12 13.68 -17.49 -1.03
N VAL A 13 12.60 -17.07 -1.68
CA VAL A 13 11.22 -17.17 -1.18
C VAL A 13 10.39 -18.19 -1.98
N SER A 14 10.49 -18.15 -3.31
CA SER A 14 9.85 -19.07 -4.25
C SER A 14 10.90 -19.69 -5.17
N ALA A 15 10.70 -20.95 -5.56
CA ALA A 15 11.64 -21.69 -6.40
C ALA A 15 11.37 -21.45 -7.88
N GLY A 16 12.42 -21.25 -8.68
CA GLY A 16 12.31 -21.04 -10.13
C GLY A 16 13.45 -20.19 -10.69
N ILE A 17 13.51 -20.06 -12.02
CA ILE A 17 14.43 -19.17 -12.73
C ILE A 17 13.60 -18.30 -13.68
N GLY A 18 13.58 -17.00 -13.43
CA GLY A 18 12.94 -16.00 -14.29
C GLY A 18 13.96 -15.21 -15.10
N ARG A 19 13.67 -14.96 -16.38
CA ARG A 19 14.50 -14.09 -17.24
C ARG A 19 13.59 -13.21 -18.09
N GLY A 20 13.69 -11.90 -17.94
CA GLY A 20 12.91 -10.92 -18.69
C GLY A 20 13.48 -9.52 -18.56
N THR A 21 12.83 -8.56 -19.22
CA THR A 21 13.10 -7.13 -19.02
C THR A 21 12.74 -6.75 -17.58
N VAL A 22 13.51 -5.83 -17.01
CA VAL A 22 13.26 -5.34 -15.65
C VAL A 22 12.19 -4.25 -15.70
N PHE A 23 11.14 -4.44 -14.92
CA PHE A 23 10.21 -3.38 -14.55
C PHE A 23 10.54 -2.92 -13.13
N ILE A 24 10.96 -1.66 -12.99
CA ILE A 24 11.24 -1.07 -11.69
C ILE A 24 9.95 -0.50 -11.13
N HIS A 25 9.38 -1.17 -10.12
CA HIS A 25 8.23 -0.69 -9.38
C HIS A 25 8.69 0.26 -8.28
N HIS A 26 8.55 1.55 -8.56
CA HIS A 26 8.62 2.60 -7.57
C HIS A 26 7.19 3.09 -7.29
N PRO A 27 6.56 2.68 -6.18
CA PRO A 27 5.34 3.34 -5.76
C PRO A 27 5.70 4.83 -5.56
N GLU A 28 5.00 5.71 -6.27
CA GLU A 28 5.15 7.14 -6.07
C GLU A 28 4.77 7.46 -4.62
N ASP A 29 5.77 7.69 -3.77
CA ASP A 29 5.60 8.30 -2.45
C ASP A 29 5.35 9.80 -2.65
N GLU A 30 4.27 10.14 -3.36
CA GLU A 30 3.87 11.52 -3.48
C GLU A 30 3.22 11.95 -2.17
N GLU A 31 3.97 12.74 -1.42
CA GLU A 31 3.41 13.50 -0.31
C GLU A 31 2.21 14.31 -0.82
N PRO A 32 1.04 14.21 -0.17
CA PRO A 32 -0.13 14.94 -0.60
C PRO A 32 0.16 16.45 -0.56
N PRO A 33 -0.37 17.24 -1.52
CA PRO A 33 -0.11 18.66 -1.56
C PRO A 33 -0.62 19.31 -0.26
N LYS A 34 0.16 20.22 0.30
CA LYS A 34 -0.22 20.95 1.51
C LYS A 34 -0.91 22.26 1.14
N LYS A 35 -2.21 22.38 1.42
CA LYS A 35 -3.03 23.54 1.05
C LYS A 35 -3.90 24.00 2.21
N LYS A 36 -3.90 25.32 2.48
CA LYS A 36 -4.84 25.92 3.43
C LYS A 36 -6.26 25.83 2.87
N ILE A 37 -7.22 25.62 3.76
CA ILE A 37 -8.66 25.66 3.47
C ILE A 37 -9.33 26.71 4.36
N ASP A 38 -10.50 27.19 3.96
CA ASP A 38 -11.32 28.03 4.83
C ASP A 38 -12.16 27.17 5.78
N SER A 39 -12.61 27.76 6.88
CA SER A 39 -13.50 27.06 7.84
C SER A 39 -14.82 26.62 7.19
N SER A 40 -15.26 27.33 6.15
CA SER A 40 -16.42 26.97 5.33
C SER A 40 -16.24 25.70 4.49
N ASP A 41 -14.99 25.33 4.17
CA ASP A 41 -14.68 24.16 3.33
C ASP A 41 -14.63 22.85 4.13
N VAL A 42 -14.52 22.95 5.47
CA VAL A 42 -14.39 21.80 6.36
C VAL A 42 -15.47 20.72 6.12
N PRO A 43 -16.78 21.04 5.98
CA PRO A 43 -17.79 20.01 5.70
C PRO A 43 -17.53 19.28 4.37
N GLY A 44 -17.04 19.99 3.34
CA GLY A 44 -16.71 19.40 2.04
C GLY A 44 -15.50 18.46 2.13
N GLU A 45 -14.48 18.85 2.89
CA GLU A 45 -13.30 18.02 3.14
C GLU A 45 -13.64 16.75 3.93
N ILE A 46 -14.56 16.83 4.90
CA ILE A 46 -15.08 15.67 5.63
C ILE A 46 -15.79 14.71 4.66
N ALA A 47 -16.68 15.22 3.81
CA ALA A 47 -17.40 14.40 2.84
C ALA A 47 -16.43 13.72 1.83
N ARG A 48 -15.39 14.44 1.37
CA ARG A 48 -14.32 13.86 0.53
C ARG A 48 -13.61 12.72 1.24
N PHE A 49 -13.31 12.88 2.53
CA PHE A 49 -12.64 11.86 3.33
C PHE A 49 -13.49 10.62 3.54
N GLU A 50 -14.75 10.78 3.91
CA GLU A 50 -15.70 9.67 4.06
C GLU A 50 -15.87 8.90 2.75
N ALA A 51 -16.02 9.60 1.62
CA ALA A 51 -16.07 8.97 0.30
C ALA A 51 -14.80 8.18 -0.02
N ALA A 52 -13.62 8.71 0.32
CA ALA A 52 -12.36 8.01 0.12
C ALA A 52 -12.22 6.76 1.01
N LEU A 53 -12.68 6.81 2.27
CA LEU A 53 -12.72 5.65 3.16
C LEU A 53 -13.63 4.55 2.60
N ILE A 54 -14.84 4.91 2.15
CA ILE A 54 -15.81 3.98 1.54
C ILE A 54 -15.22 3.33 0.29
N ALA A 55 -14.63 4.12 -0.61
CA ALA A 55 -13.99 3.61 -1.81
C ALA A 55 -12.82 2.68 -1.49
N THR A 56 -11.98 3.04 -0.51
CA THR A 56 -10.85 2.22 -0.07
C THR A 56 -11.32 0.89 0.50
N ARG A 57 -12.36 0.90 1.34
CA ARG A 57 -12.97 -0.31 1.90
C ARG A 57 -13.45 -1.26 0.81
N ALA A 58 -14.19 -0.74 -0.18
CA ALA A 58 -14.67 -1.55 -1.30
C ALA A 58 -13.52 -2.17 -2.10
N GLN A 59 -12.46 -1.41 -2.36
CA GLN A 59 -11.26 -1.91 -3.04
C GLN A 59 -10.53 -3.00 -2.26
N ILE A 60 -10.42 -2.86 -0.92
CA ILE A 60 -9.80 -3.89 -0.07
C ILE A 60 -10.60 -5.18 -0.10
N LEU A 61 -11.93 -5.11 -0.01
CA LEU A 61 -12.80 -6.29 -0.12
C LEU A 61 -12.68 -6.97 -1.49
N GLU A 62 -12.60 -6.19 -2.58
CA GLU A 62 -12.38 -6.73 -3.92
C GLU A 62 -11.03 -7.45 -4.03
N MET A 63 -9.95 -6.85 -3.51
CA MET A 63 -8.63 -7.48 -3.47
C MET A 63 -8.62 -8.75 -2.62
N GLN A 64 -9.26 -8.71 -1.45
CA GLN A 64 -9.40 -9.87 -0.58
C GLN A 64 -10.09 -11.03 -1.32
N GLN A 65 -11.19 -10.74 -2.02
CA GLN A 65 -11.89 -11.75 -2.80
C GLN A 65 -11.01 -12.33 -3.92
N LYS A 66 -10.36 -11.48 -4.72
CA LYS A 66 -9.47 -11.93 -5.80
C LYS A 66 -8.34 -12.83 -5.30
N ILE A 67 -7.74 -12.47 -4.16
CA ILE A 67 -6.68 -13.26 -3.55
C ILE A 67 -7.21 -14.56 -2.95
N ALA A 68 -8.39 -14.54 -2.33
CA ALA A 68 -9.02 -15.75 -1.82
C ALA A 68 -9.31 -16.76 -2.94
N GLU A 69 -9.74 -16.28 -4.11
CA GLU A 69 -9.98 -17.10 -5.30
C GLU A 69 -8.68 -17.62 -5.94
N ALA A 70 -7.61 -16.81 -5.95
CA ALA A 70 -6.36 -17.14 -6.62
C ALA A 70 -5.43 -18.06 -5.81
N ILE A 71 -5.26 -17.81 -4.51
CA ILE A 71 -4.30 -18.51 -3.65
C ILE A 71 -4.90 -19.08 -2.35
N GLY A 72 -6.13 -18.69 -2.01
CA GLY A 72 -6.89 -19.27 -0.90
C GLY A 72 -7.23 -18.29 0.22
N ALA A 73 -8.29 -18.59 0.97
CA ALA A 73 -8.84 -17.71 2.00
C ALA A 73 -7.86 -17.40 3.15
N LYS A 74 -6.95 -18.32 3.47
CA LYS A 74 -5.95 -18.12 4.52
C LYS A 74 -4.98 -16.98 4.18
N ASP A 75 -4.57 -16.88 2.92
CA ASP A 75 -3.63 -15.84 2.51
C ASP A 75 -4.37 -14.51 2.23
N ALA A 76 -5.68 -14.56 2.02
CA ALA A 76 -6.53 -13.37 1.90
C ALA A 76 -6.84 -12.69 3.24
N SER A 77 -6.70 -13.39 4.38
CA SER A 77 -6.99 -12.81 5.71
C SER A 77 -6.03 -11.67 6.09
N ILE A 78 -4.94 -11.50 5.35
CA ILE A 78 -4.03 -10.35 5.51
C ILE A 78 -4.78 -9.02 5.34
N PHE A 79 -5.83 -8.99 4.51
CA PHE A 79 -6.65 -7.80 4.28
C PHE A 79 -7.62 -7.50 5.44
N ASP A 80 -7.82 -8.42 6.39
CA ASP A 80 -8.62 -8.15 7.59
C ASP A 80 -7.95 -7.06 8.43
N ALA A 81 -6.62 -7.09 8.54
CA ALA A 81 -5.86 -6.03 9.21
C ALA A 81 -6.03 -4.68 8.50
N HIS A 82 -6.03 -4.66 7.16
CA HIS A 82 -6.26 -3.45 6.37
C HIS A 82 -7.65 -2.86 6.61
N LEU A 83 -8.69 -3.70 6.68
CA LEU A 83 -10.06 -3.27 6.98
C LEU A 83 -10.14 -2.65 8.37
N LEU A 84 -9.50 -3.25 9.37
CA LEU A 84 -9.44 -2.68 10.73
C LEU A 84 -8.80 -1.30 10.76
N VAL A 85 -7.80 -1.03 9.91
CA VAL A 85 -7.18 0.32 9.81
C VAL A 85 -8.15 1.32 9.18
N VAL A 86 -8.86 0.94 8.11
CA VAL A 86 -9.85 1.82 7.46
C VAL A 86 -11.02 2.17 8.38
N GLU A 87 -11.38 1.26 9.28
CA GLU A 87 -12.51 1.40 10.20
C GLU A 87 -12.09 1.94 11.58
N ASP A 88 -10.82 2.31 11.79
CA ASP A 88 -10.32 2.80 13.08
C ASP A 88 -10.87 4.19 13.41
N HIS A 89 -11.84 4.22 14.31
CA HIS A 89 -12.50 5.45 14.76
C HIS A 89 -11.55 6.39 15.48
N THR A 90 -10.51 5.88 16.15
CA THR A 90 -9.53 6.72 16.85
C THR A 90 -8.75 7.56 15.85
N LEU A 91 -8.29 6.92 14.77
CA LEU A 91 -7.58 7.57 13.68
C LEU A 91 -8.49 8.56 12.95
N ILE A 92 -9.71 8.13 12.58
CA ILE A 92 -10.70 8.98 11.91
C ILE A 92 -11.02 10.21 12.75
N ASP A 93 -11.33 10.06 14.03
CA ASP A 93 -11.66 11.17 14.91
C ASP A 93 -10.49 12.14 15.07
N GLU A 94 -9.25 11.64 15.10
CA GLU A 94 -8.06 12.47 15.16
C GLU A 94 -7.82 13.28 13.89
N VAL A 95 -8.07 12.70 12.72
CA VAL A 95 -8.05 13.39 11.43
C VAL A 95 -9.10 14.50 11.44
N LEU A 96 -10.33 14.17 11.83
CA LEU A 96 -11.44 15.12 11.88
C LEU A 96 -11.23 16.26 12.90
N ARG A 97 -10.57 15.99 14.04
CA ARG A 97 -10.18 17.04 14.99
C ARG A 97 -9.08 17.93 14.42
N THR A 98 -8.04 17.34 13.84
CA THR A 98 -6.90 18.06 13.26
C THR A 98 -7.35 18.93 12.08
N LEU A 99 -8.23 18.42 11.22
CA LEU A 99 -8.82 19.14 10.09
C LEU A 99 -9.54 20.42 10.55
N ARG A 100 -10.41 20.31 11.56
CA ARG A 100 -11.16 21.44 12.12
C ARG A 100 -10.28 22.47 12.82
N ARG A 101 -9.17 22.03 13.43
CA ARG A 101 -8.26 22.89 14.19
C ARG A 101 -7.28 23.63 13.28
N ASP A 102 -6.65 22.92 12.36
CA ASP A 102 -5.47 23.43 11.63
C ASP A 102 -5.81 23.97 10.25
N LEU A 103 -7.01 23.67 9.73
CA LEU A 103 -7.54 24.17 8.46
C LEU A 103 -6.57 23.91 7.29
N TRP A 104 -6.17 22.65 7.14
CA TRP A 104 -5.46 22.12 5.98
C TRP A 104 -6.35 21.11 5.25
N ASN A 105 -6.15 20.95 3.95
CA ASN A 105 -6.81 19.94 3.14
C ASN A 105 -6.64 18.52 3.70
N VAL A 106 -7.65 17.67 3.50
CA VAL A 106 -7.80 16.41 4.22
C VAL A 106 -6.75 15.37 3.85
N GLU A 107 -6.28 15.33 2.61
CA GLU A 107 -5.19 14.42 2.22
C GLU A 107 -3.89 14.71 3.01
N PHE A 108 -3.55 15.98 3.23
CA PHE A 108 -2.39 16.35 4.04
C PHE A 108 -2.60 15.97 5.52
N VAL A 109 -3.74 16.33 6.08
CA VAL A 109 -4.07 16.03 7.49
C VAL A 109 -4.05 14.53 7.75
N PHE A 110 -4.68 13.74 6.88
CA PHE A 110 -4.73 12.29 7.00
C PHE A 110 -3.33 11.66 6.93
N SER A 111 -2.49 12.10 5.98
CA SER A 111 -1.10 11.62 5.86
C SER A 111 -0.30 11.88 7.13
N GLU A 112 -0.39 13.07 7.71
CA GLU A 112 0.34 13.42 8.94
C GLU A 112 -0.10 12.58 10.15
N VAL A 113 -1.41 12.39 10.32
CA VAL A 113 -1.94 11.56 11.41
C VAL A 113 -1.52 10.10 11.22
N ALA A 114 -1.73 9.54 10.03
CA ALA A 114 -1.42 8.13 9.76
C ALA A 114 0.09 7.84 9.87
N ASN A 115 0.95 8.73 9.36
CA ASN A 115 2.40 8.58 9.47
C ASN A 115 2.89 8.62 10.92
N ARG A 116 2.25 9.43 11.78
CA ARG A 116 2.54 9.43 13.22
C ARG A 116 2.19 8.09 13.86
N TYR A 117 1.01 7.53 13.56
CA TYR A 117 0.59 6.22 14.08
C TYR A 117 1.53 5.11 13.62
N ALA A 118 1.83 5.06 12.31
CA ALA A 118 2.74 4.07 11.75
C ALA A 118 4.14 4.16 12.39
N ARG A 119 4.66 5.38 12.60
CA ARG A 119 5.93 5.62 13.27
C ARG A 119 5.92 5.07 14.71
N THR A 120 4.92 5.43 15.50
CA THR A 120 4.80 4.96 16.89
C THR A 120 4.75 3.43 16.96
N LEU A 121 4.03 2.77 16.05
CA LEU A 121 4.02 1.30 16.00
C LEU A 121 5.37 0.70 15.59
N SER A 122 6.07 1.33 14.64
CA SER A 122 7.37 0.85 14.15
C SER A 122 8.50 0.95 15.17
N GLU A 123 8.38 1.87 16.13
CA GLU A 123 9.37 2.09 17.20
C GLU A 123 9.27 1.06 18.32
N ILE A 124 8.17 0.30 18.38
CA ILE A 124 8.00 -0.79 19.35
C ILE A 124 8.75 -2.02 18.81
N ASP A 125 9.64 -2.60 19.62
CA ASP A 125 10.39 -3.80 19.25
C ASP A 125 9.53 -5.07 19.36
N ASP A 126 8.46 -5.10 18.57
CA ASP A 126 7.54 -6.21 18.41
C ASP A 126 7.37 -6.48 16.89
N PRO A 127 7.77 -7.67 16.39
CA PRO A 127 7.60 -8.03 14.98
C PRO A 127 6.17 -7.86 14.46
N TYR A 128 5.16 -8.18 15.26
CA TYR A 128 3.75 -8.05 14.87
C TYR A 128 3.34 -6.57 14.72
N LEU A 129 3.81 -5.70 15.61
CA LEU A 129 3.51 -4.26 15.51
C LEU A 129 4.27 -3.59 14.36
N ARG A 130 5.47 -4.07 14.04
CA ARG A 130 6.21 -3.63 12.84
C ARG A 130 5.47 -4.01 11.56
N GLU A 131 4.92 -5.23 11.47
CA GLU A 131 4.08 -5.63 10.33
C GLU A 131 2.84 -4.73 10.22
N ARG A 132 2.17 -4.46 11.34
CA ARG A 132 1.02 -3.55 11.38
C ARG A 132 1.35 -2.12 10.92
N ALA A 133 2.56 -1.63 11.19
CA ALA A 133 2.99 -0.33 10.69
C ALA A 133 3.07 -0.29 9.15
N PHE A 134 3.50 -1.39 8.50
CA PHE A 134 3.48 -1.52 7.04
C PHE A 134 2.04 -1.58 6.50
N ASP A 135 1.14 -2.28 7.18
CA ASP A 135 -0.28 -2.35 6.79
C ASP A 135 -0.95 -0.98 6.85
N ILE A 136 -0.68 -0.18 7.90
CA ILE A 136 -1.14 1.21 7.96
C ILE A 136 -0.63 2.00 6.76
N HIS A 137 0.66 1.89 6.45
CA HIS A 137 1.24 2.63 5.34
C HIS A 137 0.61 2.25 3.98
N ASP A 138 0.34 0.96 3.75
CA ASP A 138 -0.34 0.50 2.53
C ASP A 138 -1.76 1.07 2.41
N VAL A 139 -2.53 1.02 3.49
CA VAL A 139 -3.87 1.60 3.56
C VAL A 139 -3.85 3.12 3.38
N THR A 140 -2.89 3.81 4.00
CA THR A 140 -2.70 5.26 3.87
C THR A 140 -2.48 5.65 2.42
N LYS A 141 -1.57 4.97 1.70
CA LYS A 141 -1.34 5.24 0.27
C LYS A 141 -2.59 5.06 -0.57
N ARG A 142 -3.42 4.07 -0.25
CA ARG A 142 -4.67 3.82 -0.98
C ARG A 142 -5.71 4.91 -0.72
N ILE A 143 -5.89 5.34 0.53
CA ILE A 143 -6.82 6.43 0.88
C ILE A 143 -6.38 7.74 0.22
N ILE A 144 -5.08 8.08 0.26
CA ILE A 144 -4.53 9.27 -0.40
C ILE A 144 -4.78 9.23 -1.91
N ARG A 145 -4.56 8.09 -2.57
CA ARG A 145 -4.87 7.94 -4.01
C ARG A 145 -6.34 8.22 -4.32
N ASN A 146 -7.25 7.68 -3.51
CA ASN A 146 -8.69 7.92 -3.65
C ASN A 146 -9.05 9.40 -3.41
N LEU A 147 -8.43 10.07 -2.43
CA LEU A 147 -8.62 11.50 -2.17
C LEU A 147 -8.12 12.41 -3.31
N LEU A 148 -7.06 11.99 -4.00
CA LEU A 148 -6.48 12.70 -5.13
C LEU A 148 -7.15 12.34 -6.47
N GLY A 149 -8.13 11.42 -6.48
CA GLY A 149 -8.79 10.95 -7.70
C GLY A 149 -7.85 10.21 -8.66
N ARG A 150 -6.76 9.64 -8.13
CA ARG A 150 -5.75 8.95 -8.95
C ARG A 150 -6.02 7.45 -8.92
N SER A 151 -6.29 6.88 -10.09
CA SER A 151 -6.06 5.46 -10.32
C SER A 151 -4.54 5.27 -10.44
N GLY A 152 -3.93 4.48 -9.56
CA GLY A 152 -2.52 4.12 -9.72
C GLY A 152 -2.30 3.50 -11.10
N ARG A 153 -1.13 3.70 -11.71
CA ARG A 153 -0.74 2.89 -12.89
C ARG A 153 -0.81 1.43 -12.45
N PRO A 154 -1.76 0.64 -12.98
CA PRO A 154 -1.89 -0.71 -12.51
C PRO A 154 -0.68 -1.51 -13.00
N LEU A 155 -0.03 -2.25 -12.11
CA LEU A 155 0.79 -3.39 -12.52
C LEU A 155 -0.02 -4.36 -13.39
N SER A 156 -1.36 -4.30 -13.30
CA SER A 156 -2.30 -5.05 -14.14
C SER A 156 -2.33 -4.65 -15.61
N GLN A 157 -1.78 -3.48 -16.00
CA GLN A 157 -1.76 -3.01 -17.40
C GLN A 157 -0.50 -3.47 -18.16
N MET A 158 0.41 -4.19 -17.51
CA MET A 158 1.58 -4.74 -18.18
C MET A 158 1.20 -6.03 -18.93
N GLU A 159 1.35 -5.99 -20.25
CA GLU A 159 0.99 -7.10 -21.15
C GLU A 159 2.23 -7.83 -21.73
N GLU A 160 3.42 -7.46 -21.30
CA GLU A 160 4.68 -8.07 -21.73
C GLU A 160 5.35 -8.83 -20.59
N PRO A 161 5.98 -10.00 -20.85
CA PRO A 161 6.70 -10.74 -19.81
C PRO A 161 7.88 -9.95 -19.20
N HIS A 162 7.89 -9.79 -17.87
CA HIS A 162 8.89 -8.95 -17.17
C HIS A 162 9.26 -9.50 -15.79
N VAL A 163 10.37 -8.99 -15.24
CA VAL A 163 10.79 -9.21 -13.85
C VAL A 163 10.56 -7.92 -13.06
N ILE A 164 9.84 -8.01 -11.95
CA ILE A 164 9.58 -6.86 -11.08
C ILE A 164 10.74 -6.68 -10.11
N VAL A 165 11.26 -5.47 -10.05
CA VAL A 165 12.24 -5.05 -9.04
C VAL A 165 11.65 -3.87 -8.27
N ALA A 166 11.58 -3.96 -6.94
CA ALA A 166 10.98 -2.92 -6.10
C ALA A 166 11.75 -2.76 -4.78
N HIS A 167 11.59 -1.63 -4.10
CA HIS A 167 12.06 -1.55 -2.71
C HIS A 167 11.26 -2.50 -1.81
N ASN A 168 9.94 -2.41 -1.90
CA ASN A 168 8.96 -3.26 -1.25
C ASN A 168 7.79 -3.49 -2.21
N LEU A 169 7.04 -4.57 -2.03
CA LEU A 169 5.81 -4.84 -2.77
C LEU A 169 4.70 -5.09 -1.75
N THR A 170 3.72 -4.18 -1.66
CA THR A 170 2.68 -4.28 -0.63
C THR A 170 1.62 -5.33 -0.99
N PRO A 171 0.78 -5.78 -0.04
CA PRO A 171 -0.37 -6.63 -0.35
C PRO A 171 -1.28 -6.05 -1.44
N SER A 172 -1.50 -4.73 -1.39
CA SER A 172 -2.22 -4.01 -2.44
C SER A 172 -1.57 -4.14 -3.81
N ASP A 173 -0.26 -4.01 -3.90
CA ASP A 173 0.45 -4.13 -5.18
C ASP A 173 0.36 -5.56 -5.71
N ALA A 174 0.65 -6.55 -4.85
CA ALA A 174 0.60 -7.96 -5.17
C ALA A 174 -0.79 -8.41 -5.66
N ALA A 175 -1.87 -7.89 -5.07
CA ALA A 175 -3.24 -8.17 -5.49
C ALA A 175 -3.62 -7.60 -6.86
N THR A 176 -2.86 -6.63 -7.37
CA THR A 176 -3.08 -6.04 -8.70
C THR A 176 -2.16 -6.60 -9.78
N LEU A 177 -1.22 -7.49 -9.44
CA LEU A 177 -0.30 -8.08 -10.40
C LEU A 177 -1.04 -8.94 -11.42
N ASN A 178 -0.74 -8.72 -12.71
CA ASN A 178 -1.10 -9.69 -13.73
C ASN A 178 -0.09 -10.86 -13.71
N ARG A 179 -0.40 -11.90 -12.91
CA ARG A 179 0.46 -13.07 -12.71
C ARG A 179 0.86 -13.78 -14.01
N GLN A 180 0.10 -13.61 -15.10
CA GLN A 180 0.41 -14.21 -16.40
C GLN A 180 1.73 -13.69 -17.00
N TYR A 181 2.09 -12.43 -16.72
CA TYR A 181 3.27 -11.77 -17.33
C TYR A 181 4.44 -11.57 -16.36
N VAL A 182 4.25 -11.85 -15.06
CA VAL A 182 5.32 -11.71 -14.06
C VAL A 182 6.21 -12.96 -14.08
N LEU A 183 7.44 -12.81 -14.57
CA LEU A 183 8.44 -13.89 -14.66
C LEU A 183 9.28 -14.04 -13.39
N GLY A 184 9.25 -13.06 -12.50
CA GLY A 184 9.98 -13.05 -11.24
C GLY A 184 9.80 -11.74 -10.49
N ILE A 185 10.08 -11.77 -9.18
CA ILE A 185 10.00 -10.61 -8.29
C ILE A 185 11.28 -10.58 -7.45
N ALA A 186 11.89 -9.40 -7.33
CA ALA A 186 12.99 -9.12 -6.40
C ALA A 186 12.68 -7.84 -5.63
N THR A 187 12.84 -7.87 -4.31
CA THR A 187 12.65 -6.70 -3.44
C THR A 187 13.84 -6.44 -2.53
N ASP A 188 14.10 -5.18 -2.19
CA ASP A 188 15.16 -4.80 -1.24
C ASP A 188 14.81 -5.25 0.18
N ILE A 189 13.54 -5.08 0.56
CA ILE A 189 13.00 -5.47 1.87
C ILE A 189 11.92 -6.54 1.71
N GLY A 190 11.77 -7.34 2.76
CA GLY A 190 10.86 -8.48 2.80
C GLY A 190 11.47 -9.61 3.61
N SER A 191 10.61 -10.45 4.19
CA SER A 191 11.03 -11.64 4.94
C SER A 191 10.36 -12.87 4.35
N ARG A 192 10.85 -14.07 4.68
CA ARG A 192 10.22 -15.32 4.21
C ARG A 192 8.77 -15.50 4.70
N THR A 193 8.37 -14.71 5.70
CA THR A 193 7.03 -14.70 6.31
C THR A 193 6.23 -13.46 5.96
N SER A 194 6.78 -12.49 5.22
CA SER A 194 6.03 -11.28 4.87
C SER A 194 4.88 -11.61 3.94
N HIS A 195 3.81 -10.81 3.99
CA HIS A 195 2.65 -10.96 3.11
C HIS A 195 3.04 -11.03 1.62
N THR A 196 4.00 -10.21 1.21
CA THR A 196 4.61 -10.25 -0.13
C THR A 196 5.20 -11.61 -0.47
N ALA A 197 5.93 -12.21 0.47
CA ALA A 197 6.57 -13.50 0.29
C ALA A 197 5.58 -14.67 0.25
N ILE A 198 4.43 -14.52 0.91
CA ILE A 198 3.32 -15.48 0.83
C ILE A 198 2.66 -15.39 -0.54
N MET A 199 2.39 -14.18 -1.03
CA MET A 199 1.71 -13.95 -2.31
C MET A 199 2.57 -14.32 -3.54
N ALA A 200 3.90 -14.28 -3.39
CA ALA A 200 4.87 -14.65 -4.42
C ALA A 200 5.14 -16.17 -4.53
N ARG A 201 4.59 -16.98 -3.61
CA ARG A 201 4.55 -18.44 -3.77
C ARG A 201 3.43 -18.86 -4.74
#